data_AF-A0A5C8J8F7-F1
#
_entry.id   AF-A0A5C8J8F7-F1
#
_cell.length_a   1.000
_cell.length_b   1.000
_cell.length_c   1.000
_cell.angle_alpha   90.00
_cell.angle_beta   90.00
_cell.angle_gamma   90.00
#
_symmetry.space_group_name_H-M   'P 1'
#
loop_
_entity.id
_entity.type
_entity.pdbx_description
1 polymer ?
#
loop_
_entity_poly.entity_id
_entity_poly.type
_entity_poly.pdbx_seq_one_letter_code
_entity_poly.pdbx_strand_id
1 'polypeptide(L)' 'MPKLEQKTARLTVLIDPSKKRAFEALCASLDVTPSQVVRKLIRDYLTQNGVQWTPGDHGEDNAGDADGQG' A
#
# COMPACT_ATOMS: atom_id res chain seq x y z
N MET A 1 -23.85 9.19 1.21
CA MET A 1 -22.44 9.19 1.66
C MET A 1 -21.61 8.69 0.49
N PRO A 2 -20.66 9.48 -0.05
CA PRO A 2 -19.94 9.04 -1.24
C PRO A 2 -19.09 7.82 -0.90
N LYS A 3 -19.15 6.82 -1.78
CA LYS A 3 -18.35 5.59 -1.71
C LYS A 3 -16.89 5.99 -1.70
N LEU A 4 -16.19 5.69 -0.61
CA LEU A 4 -14.74 5.58 -0.65
C LEU A 4 -14.44 4.38 -1.55
N GLU A 5 -14.32 4.60 -2.86
CA GLU A 5 -13.75 3.62 -3.77
C GLU A 5 -12.30 3.41 -3.33
N GLN A 6 -12.10 2.55 -2.34
CA GLN A 6 -10.79 2.10 -1.94
C GLN A 6 -10.24 1.29 -3.10
N LYS A 7 -9.50 1.95 -4.00
CA LYS A 7 -8.81 1.30 -5.10
C LYS A 7 -7.73 0.40 -4.51
N THR A 8 -8.10 -0.85 -4.23
CA THR A 8 -7.21 -1.86 -3.68
C THR A 8 -6.33 -2.42 -4.78
N ALA A 9 -5.03 -2.14 -4.73
CA ALA A 9 -4.05 -2.82 -5.57
C ALA A 9 -3.59 -4.14 -4.93
N ARG A 10 -3.34 -5.17 -5.75
CA ARG A 10 -2.82 -6.47 -5.29
C ARG A 10 -1.30 -6.48 -5.38
N LEU A 11 -0.62 -6.68 -4.25
CA LEU A 11 0.82 -6.90 -4.18
C LEU A 11 1.10 -8.40 -4.08
N THR A 12 1.86 -8.96 -5.03
CA THR A 12 2.33 -10.35 -5.00
C THR A 12 3.84 -10.37 -4.78
N VAL A 13 4.30 -11.09 -3.76
CA VAL A 13 5.73 -11.21 -3.42
C VAL A 13 6.07 -12.69 -3.34
N LEU A 14 7.19 -13.09 -3.97
CA LEU A 14 7.75 -14.42 -3.81
C LEU A 14 8.66 -14.42 -2.59
N ILE A 15 8.41 -15.35 -1.65
CA ILE A 15 9.22 -15.54 -0.46
C ILE A 15 9.55 -17.02 -0.30
N ASP A 16 10.66 -17.29 0.38
CA ASP A 16 11.06 -18.64 0.73
C ASP A 16 9.97 -19.35 1.59
N PRO A 17 9.68 -20.63 1.34
CA PRO A 17 8.62 -21.37 2.05
C PRO A 17 8.89 -21.51 3.56
N SER A 18 10.15 -21.61 3.98
CA SER A 18 10.53 -21.69 5.39
C SER A 18 10.28 -20.36 6.09
N LYS A 19 10.65 -19.25 5.44
CA LYS A 19 10.34 -17.89 5.93
C LYS A 19 8.84 -17.64 6.00
N LYS A 20 8.07 -18.07 4.99
CA LYS A 20 6.61 -17.96 4.99
C LYS A 20 6.00 -18.63 6.23
N ARG A 21 6.39 -19.87 6.51
CA ARG A 21 5.89 -20.61 7.69
C ARG A 21 6.22 -19.92 9.01
N ALA A 22 7.47 -19.45 9.17
CA ALA A 22 7.88 -18.74 10.38
C ALA A 22 7.08 -17.44 10.56
N PHE A 23 6.85 -16.70 9.46
CA PHE A 23 6.06 -15.48 9.48
C PHE A 23 4.59 -15.74 9.82
N GLU A 24 3.96 -16.75 9.21
CA GLU A 24 2.59 -17.14 9.51
C GLU A 24 2.42 -17.59 10.96
N ALA A 25 3.37 -18.37 11.50
CA ALA A 25 3.35 -18.79 12.90
C ALA A 25 3.49 -17.60 13.86
N LEU A 26 4.38 -16.66 13.57
CA LEU A 26 4.52 -15.43 14.36
C LEU A 26 3.25 -14.59 14.34
N CYS A 27 2.64 -14.43 13.16
CA CYS A 27 1.39 -13.69 12.99
C CYS A 27 0.25 -14.34 13.81
N ALA A 28 0.15 -15.67 13.77
CA ALA A 28 -0.84 -16.43 14.54
C ALA A 28 -0.66 -16.25 16.06
N SER A 29 0.58 -16.25 16.56
CA SER A 29 0.88 -16.02 17.98
C SER A 29 0.50 -14.62 18.47
N LEU A 30 0.39 -13.64 17.56
CA LEU A 30 0.07 -12.25 17.87
C LEU A 30 -1.37 -11.88 17.52
N ASP A 31 -2.19 -12.85 17.11
CA ASP A 31 -3.58 -12.65 16.66
C ASP A 31 -3.70 -11.63 15.51
N VAL A 32 -2.70 -11.58 14.63
CA VAL A 32 -2.68 -10.70 13.45
C VAL A 32 -2.60 -11.50 12.17
N THR A 33 -3.13 -10.95 11.09
CA THR A 33 -2.99 -11.55 9.76
C THR A 33 -1.69 -11.07 9.09
N PRO A 34 -1.03 -11.93 8.28
CA PRO A 34 0.14 -11.56 7.49
C PRO A 34 -0.06 -10.25 6.70
N SER A 35 -1.24 -10.06 6.12
CA SER A 35 -1.58 -8.87 5.33
C SER A 35 -1.61 -7.59 6.17
N GLN A 36 -2.06 -7.64 7.43
CA GLN A 36 -2.05 -6.49 8.32
C GLN A 36 -0.62 -6.07 8.66
N VAL A 37 0.24 -7.06 8.96
CA VAL A 37 1.65 -6.82 9.26
C VAL A 37 2.36 -6.21 8.05
N VAL A 38 2.19 -6.79 6.85
CA VAL A 38 2.80 -6.27 5.62
C VAL A 38 2.35 -4.84 5.32
N ARG A 39 1.06 -4.52 5.48
CA ARG A 39 0.55 -3.15 5.28
C ARG A 39 1.19 -2.15 6.24
N LYS A 40 1.34 -2.54 7.52
CA LYS A 40 2.03 -1.69 8.50
C LYS A 40 3.49 -1.50 8.12
N LEU A 41 4.16 -2.59 7.74
CA LEU A 41 5.56 -2.58 7.32
C LEU A 41 5.80 -1.65 6.12
N ILE A 42 4.92 -1.67 5.12
CA ILE A 42 4.97 -0.77 3.97
C ILE A 42 4.84 0.69 4.43
N ARG A 43 3.84 1.01 5.26
CA ARG A 43 3.63 2.38 5.74
C ARG A 43 4.82 2.89 6.55
N ASP A 44 5.31 2.08 7.47
CA ASP A 44 6.44 2.43 8.33
C ASP A 44 7.70 2.62 7.47
N TYR A 45 7.91 1.78 6.45
CA TYR A 45 9.03 1.89 5.52
C TYR A 45 8.96 3.15 4.65
N LEU A 46 7.78 3.50 4.12
CA LEU A 46 7.59 4.76 3.38
C LEU A 46 7.88 5.98 4.26
N THR A 47 7.38 5.96 5.50
CA THR A 47 7.58 7.04 6.48
C THR A 47 9.07 7.20 6.82
N GLN A 48 9.79 6.10 7.05
CA GLN A 48 11.23 6.10 7.31
C GLN A 48 12.05 6.67 6.15
N ASN A 49 11.60 6.48 4.92
CA ASN A 49 12.26 7.02 3.72
C ASN A 49 11.75 8.42 3.32
N GLY A 50 10.90 9.05 4.14
CA GLY A 50 10.37 10.39 3.88
C GLY A 50 9.37 10.47 2.72
N VAL A 51 8.81 9.33 2.29
CA VAL A 51 7.81 9.30 1.22
C VAL A 51 6.45 9.61 1.82
N GLN A 52 5.89 10.77 1.46
CA GLN A 52 4.50 11.11 1.80
C GLN A 52 3.55 10.34 0.88
N TRP A 53 2.64 9.58 1.49
CA TRP A 53 1.61 8.84 0.76
C TRP A 53 0.23 9.13 1.36
N THR A 54 -0.68 9.60 0.51
CA THR A 54 -2.06 9.91 0.91
C THR A 54 -3.00 8.85 0.32
N PRO A 55 -3.75 8.08 1.15
CA PRO A 55 -4.72 7.11 0.65
C PRO A 55 -5.83 7.82 -0.12
N GLY A 56 -5.86 7.65 -1.45
CA GLY A 56 -6.85 8.26 -2.35
C GLY A 56 -6.27 9.32 -3.29
N ASP A 57 -4.99 9.66 -3.16
CA ASP A 57 -4.28 10.50 -4.12
C ASP A 57 -4.07 9.71 -5.41
N HIS A 58 -5.08 9.76 -6.28
CA HIS A 58 -4.76 9.83 -7.69
C HIS A 58 -3.88 11.05 -7.80
N GLY A 59 -2.60 10.85 -8.16
CA GLY A 59 -1.89 11.90 -8.84
C GLY A 59 -2.82 12.31 -9.98
N GLU A 60 -3.47 13.45 -9.83
CA GLU A 60 -4.02 14.16 -10.95
C GLU A 60 -2.81 14.42 -11.83
N ASP A 61 -2.61 13.55 -12.80
CA ASP A 61 -2.06 13.89 -14.09
C ASP A 61 -2.93 15.02 -14.69
N ASN A 62 -2.88 16.20 -14.05
CA ASN A 62 -3.11 17.48 -14.69
C ASN A 62 -1.96 17.66 -15.69
N ALA A 63 -2.04 16.91 -16.78
CA ALA A 63 -1.56 17.38 -18.07
C ALA A 63 -2.39 18.64 -18.34
N GLY A 64 -1.84 19.78 -17.92
CA GLY A 64 -2.44 21.08 -18.12
C GLY A 64 -2.83 21.24 -19.57
N ASP A 65 -4.14 21.30 -19.78
CA ASP A 65 -4.77 22.06 -20.83
C ASP A 65 -4.14 23.47 -20.82
N ALA A 66 -3.20 23.70 -21.72
CA ALA A 66 -2.66 25.01 -22.03
C ALA A 66 -3.13 25.38 -23.43
N ASP A 67 -4.35 25.87 -23.46
CA ASP A 67 -4.75 27.09 -24.16
C ASP A 67 -4.71 27.03 -25.70
N GLY A 68 -5.89 26.76 -26.26
CA GLY A 68 -6.27 27.41 -27.50
C GLY A 68 -6.54 28.90 -27.25
N GLN A 69 -5.80 29.75 -27.95
CA GLN A 69 -6.23 31.11 -28.29
C GLN A 69 -5.64 31.54 -29.63
N GLY A 70 -6.55 31.88 -30.56
CA GLY A 70 -6.36 32.92 -31.58
C GLY A 70 -5.56 32.56 -32.81
#